data_AF-A0A975T8E9-F1
#
_entry.id   AF-A0A975T8E9-F1
#
_cell.length_a   1.000
_cell.length_b   1.000
_cell.length_c   1.000
_cell.angle_alpha   90.00
_cell.angle_beta   90.00
_cell.angle_gamma   90.00
#
_symmetry.space_group_name_H-M   'P 1'
#
loop_
_entity.id
_entity.type
_entity.pdbx_description
1 polymer ?
#
loop_
_entity_poly.entity_id
_entity_poly.type
_entity_poly.pdbx_seq_one_letter_code
_entity_poly.pdbx_strand_id
1 'polypeptide(L)'
;MGYLLDTNIVSASLKQNLKIALKITEMRRQGELLAISGITYYEIQRGLIRTNATKKLALFQQFCQDYPILFLNDLRIFEKASEIHADLTSGGKIIQDADILIAATAIIGNLTLVSNDSDLTRVKDLQLENWLVV
;
A
#
# COMPACT_ATOMS: atom_id res chain seq x y z
N MET A 1 -14.95 -2.46 -6.77
CA MET A 1 -13.67 -1.77 -7.02
C MET A 1 -12.56 -2.55 -6.31
N GLY A 2 -11.38 -1.99 -6.08
CA GLY A 2 -10.34 -2.67 -5.32
C GLY A 2 -9.37 -1.68 -4.69
N TYR A 3 -8.75 -2.10 -3.59
CA TYR A 3 -7.88 -1.27 -2.76
C TYR A 3 -6.51 -1.91 -2.60
N LEU A 4 -5.46 -1.09 -2.72
CA LEU A 4 -4.10 -1.45 -2.38
C LEU A 4 -3.76 -0.79 -1.04
N LEU A 5 -3.45 -1.58 -0.01
CA LEU A 5 -3.13 -1.05 1.32
C LEU A 5 -1.63 -0.78 1.43
N ASP A 6 -1.27 0.46 1.76
CA ASP A 6 0.12 0.87 1.96
C ASP A 6 0.69 0.42 3.31
N THR A 7 2.02 0.49 3.48
CA THR A 7 2.78 0.08 4.66
C THR A 7 2.26 0.71 5.95
N ASN A 8 1.89 1.99 5.93
CA ASN A 8 1.37 2.65 7.12
C ASN A 8 -0.02 2.11 7.54
N ILE A 9 -0.87 1.75 6.57
CA ILE A 9 -2.20 1.17 6.82
C ILE A 9 -2.09 -0.26 7.33
N VAL A 10 -1.25 -1.09 6.70
CA VAL A 10 -0.99 -2.46 7.18
C VAL A 10 -0.39 -2.43 8.58
N SER A 11 0.56 -1.53 8.84
CA SER A 11 1.14 -1.33 10.18
C SER A 11 0.08 -0.96 11.23
N ALA A 12 -0.87 -0.09 10.87
CA ALA A 12 -1.96 0.30 11.76
C ALA A 12 -2.93 -0.88 12.02
N SER A 13 -3.23 -1.68 11.00
CA SER A 13 -4.02 -2.91 11.13
C SER A 13 -3.38 -3.90 12.11
N LEU A 14 -2.08 -4.15 12.00
CA LEU A 14 -1.32 -5.01 12.93
C LEU A 14 -1.24 -4.46 14.36
N LYS A 15 -1.46 -3.17 14.54
CA LYS A 15 -1.59 -2.51 15.86
C LYS A 15 -3.03 -2.52 16.37
N GLN A 16 -3.95 -3.23 15.71
CA GLN A 16 -5.36 -3.33 16.06
C GLN A 16 -6.06 -1.97 16.08
N ASN A 17 -5.69 -1.08 15.16
CA ASN A 17 -6.38 0.20 15.02
C ASN A 17 -7.85 -0.04 14.62
N LEU A 18 -8.79 0.37 15.47
CA LEU A 18 -10.21 0.10 15.31
C LEU A 18 -10.78 0.69 14.01
N LYS A 19 -10.35 1.90 13.60
CA LYS A 19 -10.83 2.52 12.35
C LYS A 19 -10.45 1.69 11.13
N ILE A 20 -9.19 1.26 11.07
CA ILE A 20 -8.70 0.42 9.97
C ILE A 20 -9.39 -0.94 9.98
N ALA A 21 -9.56 -1.55 11.15
CA ALA A 21 -10.28 -2.82 11.26
C ALA A 21 -11.72 -2.71 10.73
N LEU A 22 -12.47 -1.68 11.15
CA LEU A 22 -13.83 -1.44 10.69
C LEU A 22 -13.89 -1.19 9.17
N LYS A 23 -12.97 -0.39 8.61
CA LYS A 23 -12.90 -0.14 7.17
C LYS A 23 -12.59 -1.40 6.37
N ILE A 24 -11.61 -2.20 6.80
CA ILE A 24 -11.29 -3.49 6.17
C ILE A 24 -12.51 -4.41 6.19
N THR A 25 -13.19 -4.54 7.34
CA THR A 25 -14.41 -5.36 7.46
C THR A 25 -15.52 -4.87 6.55
N GLU A 26 -15.74 -3.55 6.48
CA GLU A 26 -16.78 -2.98 5.62
C GLU A 26 -16.50 -3.21 4.13
N MET A 27 -15.27 -2.95 3.66
CA MET A 27 -14.90 -3.19 2.27
C MET A 27 -15.03 -4.69 1.91
N ARG A 28 -14.61 -5.59 2.81
CA ARG A 28 -14.82 -7.04 2.62
C ARG A 28 -16.30 -7.40 2.52
N ARG A 29 -17.16 -6.82 3.36
CA ARG A 29 -18.61 -7.05 3.34
C ARG A 29 -19.25 -6.58 2.02
N GLN A 30 -18.69 -5.53 1.41
CA GLN A 30 -19.11 -5.03 0.10
C GLN A 30 -18.58 -5.87 -1.07
N GLY A 31 -17.72 -6.87 -0.82
CA GLY A 31 -17.11 -7.70 -1.87
C GLY A 31 -15.94 -7.02 -2.59
N GLU A 32 -15.38 -5.96 -2.00
CA GLU A 32 -14.25 -5.22 -2.56
C GLU A 32 -12.95 -6.02 -2.42
N LEU A 33 -12.10 -5.96 -3.46
CA LEU A 33 -10.76 -6.56 -3.41
C LEU A 33 -9.88 -5.72 -2.46
N LEU A 34 -9.25 -6.37 -1.49
CA LEU A 34 -8.21 -5.76 -0.65
C LEU A 34 -6.89 -6.47 -0.88
N ALA A 35 -5.84 -5.75 -1.26
CA ALA A 35 -4.52 -6.31 -1.57
C ALA A 35 -3.40 -5.48 -0.94
N ILE A 36 -2.18 -6.03 -0.93
CA ILE A 36 -0.95 -5.28 -0.62
C ILE A 36 0.07 -5.44 -1.75
N SER A 37 0.96 -4.47 -1.92
CA SER A 37 2.10 -4.62 -2.84
C SER A 37 3.18 -5.53 -2.23
N GLY A 38 3.93 -6.22 -3.08
CA GLY A 38 5.16 -6.91 -2.68
C GLY A 38 6.19 -5.97 -2.03
N ILE A 39 6.17 -4.68 -2.36
CA ILE A 39 7.00 -3.65 -1.70
C ILE A 39 6.52 -3.45 -0.26
N THR A 40 5.21 -3.23 -0.05
CA THR A 40 4.60 -3.14 1.29
C THR A 40 4.90 -4.38 2.13
N TYR A 41 4.81 -5.57 1.53
CA TYR A 41 5.18 -6.81 2.19
C TYR A 41 6.62 -6.78 2.71
N TYR A 42 7.57 -6.41 1.84
CA TYR A 42 8.98 -6.31 2.19
C TYR A 42 9.20 -5.31 3.32
N GLU A 43 8.55 -4.15 3.28
CA GLU A 43 8.71 -3.10 4.30
C GLU A 43 8.18 -3.50 5.68
N ILE A 44 7.00 -4.13 5.73
CA ILE A 44 6.45 -4.65 6.98
C ILE A 44 7.35 -5.76 7.52
N GLN A 45 7.72 -6.73 6.69
CA GLN A 45 8.54 -7.85 7.11
C GLN A 45 9.91 -7.40 7.62
N ARG A 46 10.61 -6.50 6.91
CA ARG A 46 11.91 -5.97 7.38
C ARG A 46 11.77 -5.25 8.71
N GLY A 47 10.71 -4.46 8.90
CA GLY A 47 10.48 -3.70 10.14
C GLY A 47 10.23 -4.61 11.34
N LEU A 48 9.46 -5.68 11.14
CA LEU A 48 9.16 -6.67 12.19
C LEU A 48 10.39 -7.51 12.54
N ILE A 49 11.20 -7.92 11.56
CA ILE A 49 12.46 -8.63 11.79
C ILE A 49 13.43 -7.74 12.56
N ARG A 50 13.62 -6.48 12.13
CA ARG A 50 14.54 -5.53 12.79
C ARG A 50 14.21 -5.31 14.26
N THR A 51 12.93 -5.33 14.62
CA THR A 51 12.46 -5.10 16.00
C THR A 51 12.25 -6.39 16.80
N ASN A 52 12.58 -7.55 16.23
CA ASN A 52 12.33 -8.87 16.81
C ASN A 52 10.87 -9.07 17.29
N ALA A 53 9.92 -8.52 16.54
CA ALA A 53 8.51 -8.47 16.91
C ALA A 53 7.77 -9.77 16.53
N THR A 54 8.18 -10.90 17.10
CA THR A 54 7.72 -12.26 16.73
C THR A 54 6.19 -12.42 16.72
N LYS A 55 5.48 -11.88 17.72
CA LYS A 55 4.01 -11.91 17.77
C LYS A 55 3.36 -11.18 16.60
N LYS A 56 3.87 -9.99 16.24
CA LYS A 56 3.36 -9.20 15.11
C LYS A 56 3.72 -9.83 13.77
N LEU A 57 4.86 -10.52 13.68
CA LEU A 57 5.24 -11.28 12.50
C LEU A 57 4.24 -12.41 12.21
N ALA A 58 3.82 -13.16 13.24
CA ALA A 58 2.79 -14.18 13.09
C ALA A 58 1.44 -13.59 12.63
N LEU A 59 1.03 -12.45 13.21
CA LEU A 59 -0.18 -11.73 12.76
C LEU A 59 -0.07 -11.25 11.30
N PHE A 60 1.11 -10.77 10.90
CA PHE A 60 1.34 -10.34 9.52
C PHE A 60 1.31 -11.50 8.53
N GLN A 61 1.84 -12.66 8.91
CA GLN A 61 1.75 -13.87 8.09
C GLN A 61 0.30 -14.33 7.89
N GLN A 62 -0.53 -14.26 8.94
CA GLN A 62 -1.97 -14.51 8.83
C GLN A 62 -2.65 -13.49 7.92
N PHE A 63 -2.33 -12.20 8.09
CA PHE A 63 -2.84 -11.13 7.22
C PHE A 63 -2.54 -11.42 5.74
N CYS A 64 -1.32 -11.89 5.42
CA CYS A 64 -0.93 -12.22 4.05
C CYS A 64 -1.60 -13.50 3.48
N GLN A 65 -2.22 -14.33 4.33
CA GLN A 65 -3.05 -15.45 3.86
C GLN A 65 -4.45 -14.97 3.46
N ASP A 66 -4.94 -13.91 4.10
CA ASP A 66 -6.27 -13.35 3.85
C ASP A 66 -6.31 -12.41 2.64
N TYR A 67 -5.20 -11.72 2.34
CA TYR A 67 -5.14 -10.69 1.30
C TYR A 67 -4.07 -10.99 0.25
N PRO A 68 -4.40 -10.93 -1.05
CA PRO A 68 -3.43 -11.15 -2.12
C PRO A 68 -2.29 -10.13 -2.07
N ILE A 69 -1.11 -10.62 -2.41
CA ILE A 69 0.10 -9.81 -2.60
C ILE A 69 0.29 -9.59 -4.10
N LEU A 70 0.28 -8.33 -4.52
CA LEU A 70 0.56 -7.94 -5.91
C LEU A 70 2.07 -7.76 -6.08
N PHE A 71 2.67 -8.67 -6.84
CA PHE A 71 4.09 -8.63 -7.15
C PHE A 71 4.41 -7.63 -8.28
N LEU A 72 5.66 -7.20 -8.35
CA LEU A 72 6.19 -6.43 -9.48
C LEU A 72 6.54 -7.36 -10.65
N ASN A 73 5.54 -8.10 -11.15
CA ASN A 73 5.69 -9.09 -12.22
C ASN A 73 5.14 -8.60 -13.58
N ASP A 74 4.70 -7.34 -13.65
CA ASP A 74 4.21 -6.70 -14.87
C ASP A 74 5.12 -5.52 -15.23
N LEU A 75 5.68 -5.55 -16.44
CA LEU A 75 6.61 -4.52 -16.92
C LEU A 75 5.96 -3.12 -16.91
N ARG A 76 4.64 -3.04 -17.13
CA ARG A 76 3.88 -1.79 -17.14
C ARG A 76 3.95 -1.04 -15.81
N ILE A 77 4.17 -1.76 -14.70
CA ILE A 77 4.36 -1.13 -13.37
C ILE A 77 5.66 -0.32 -13.36
N PHE A 78 6.74 -0.85 -13.94
CA PHE A 78 8.04 -0.17 -13.98
C PHE A 78 8.05 1.00 -14.96
N GLU A 79 7.38 0.84 -16.10
CA GLU A 79 7.17 1.92 -17.08
C GLU A 79 6.40 3.07 -16.42
N LYS A 80 5.27 2.78 -15.77
CA LYS A 80 4.48 3.78 -15.03
C LYS A 80 5.27 4.41 -13.88
N ALA A 81 6.03 3.63 -13.12
CA ALA A 81 6.88 4.16 -12.05
C ALA A 81 7.93 5.15 -12.58
N SER A 82 8.51 4.85 -13.74
CA SER A 82 9.50 5.71 -14.38
C SER A 82 8.89 7.03 -14.87
N GLU A 83 7.67 7.00 -15.42
CA GLU A 83 6.89 8.21 -15.75
C GLU A 83 6.60 9.05 -14.51
N ILE A 84 6.12 8.44 -13.43
CA ILE A 84 5.85 9.13 -12.16
C ILE A 84 7.12 9.77 -11.61
N HIS A 85 8.25 9.05 -11.63
CA HIS A 85 9.53 9.57 -11.14
C HIS A 85 9.99 10.79 -11.95
N ALA A 86 9.91 10.72 -13.29
CA ALA A 86 10.27 11.83 -14.16
C ALA A 86 9.40 13.07 -13.88
N ASP A 87 8.09 12.88 -13.77
CA ASP A 87 7.13 13.94 -13.47
C ASP A 87 7.41 14.63 -12.13
N LEU A 88 7.65 13.85 -11.07
CA LEU A 88 7.96 14.39 -9.74
C LEU A 88 9.33 15.08 -9.70
N THR A 89 10.31 14.57 -10.44
CA THR A 89 11.66 15.13 -10.54
C THR A 89 11.64 16.49 -11.23
N SER A 90 10.97 16.60 -12.38
CA SER A 90 10.82 17.87 -13.10
C SER A 90 10.11 18.94 -12.25
N GLY A 91 9.24 18.52 -11.32
CA GLY A 91 8.57 19.41 -10.38
C GLY A 91 9.34 19.71 -9.08
N GLY A 92 10.51 19.11 -8.84
CA GLY A 92 11.27 19.24 -7.59
C GLY A 92 10.59 18.64 -6.36
N LYS A 93 9.72 17.64 -6.54
CA LYS A 93 8.86 17.04 -5.49
C LYS A 93 9.03 15.52 -5.38
N ILE A 94 10.24 15.02 -5.60
CA ILE A 94 10.57 13.58 -5.53
C ILE A 94 10.08 12.97 -4.21
N ILE A 95 9.45 11.81 -4.30
CA ILE A 95 9.08 10.92 -3.19
C ILE A 95 9.95 9.66 -3.26
N GLN A 96 9.86 8.76 -2.29
CA GLN A 96 10.72 7.56 -2.28
C GLN A 96 10.34 6.59 -3.41
N ASP A 97 11.33 5.89 -3.98
CA ASP A 97 11.08 4.91 -5.05
C ASP A 97 10.11 3.80 -4.63
N ALA A 98 10.11 3.42 -3.35
CA ALA A 98 9.15 2.46 -2.81
C ALA A 98 7.70 2.96 -2.96
N ASP A 99 7.44 4.23 -2.61
CA ASP A 99 6.13 4.86 -2.73
C ASP A 99 5.71 5.00 -4.21
N ILE A 100 6.68 5.33 -5.08
CA ILE A 100 6.47 5.39 -6.54
C ILE A 100 6.06 4.02 -7.08
N LEU A 101 6.76 2.95 -6.70
CA LEU A 101 6.45 1.59 -7.14
C LEU A 101 5.09 1.11 -6.61
N ILE A 102 4.73 1.46 -5.37
CA ILE A 102 3.42 1.16 -4.80
C ILE A 102 2.31 1.91 -5.54
N ALA A 103 2.49 3.21 -5.80
CA ALA A 103 1.54 4.02 -6.56
C ALA A 103 1.36 3.52 -7.99
N ALA A 104 2.46 3.17 -8.68
CA ALA A 104 2.41 2.58 -10.01
C ALA A 104 1.68 1.24 -10.01
N THR A 105 1.89 0.40 -8.99
CA THR A 105 1.16 -0.87 -8.82
C THR A 105 -0.35 -0.62 -8.70
N ALA A 106 -0.76 0.38 -7.92
CA ALA A 106 -2.17 0.74 -7.76
C ALA A 106 -2.78 1.23 -9.09
N ILE A 107 -2.09 2.11 -9.81
CA ILE A 107 -2.55 2.65 -11.09
C ILE A 107 -2.71 1.55 -12.14
N ILE A 108 -1.69 0.68 -12.31
CA ILE A 108 -1.75 -0.41 -13.29
C ILE A 108 -2.81 -1.46 -12.92
N GLY A 109 -3.03 -1.69 -11.61
CA GLY A 109 -4.09 -2.56 -11.11
C GLY A 109 -5.49 -1.93 -11.15
N ASN A 110 -5.63 -0.65 -11.52
CA ASN A 110 -6.86 0.14 -11.38
C ASN A 110 -7.46 0.05 -9.97
N LEU A 111 -6.59 0.23 -8.96
CA LEU A 111 -6.92 0.16 -7.54
C LEU A 111 -6.81 1.55 -6.89
N THR A 112 -7.63 1.76 -5.87
CA THR A 112 -7.46 2.90 -4.96
C THR A 112 -6.35 2.58 -3.96
N LEU A 113 -5.30 3.40 -3.93
CA LEU A 113 -4.26 3.30 -2.91
C LEU A 113 -4.79 3.85 -1.59
N VAL A 114 -4.66 3.09 -0.52
CA VAL A 114 -5.00 3.54 0.83
C VAL A 114 -3.71 3.84 1.57
N SER A 115 -3.49 5.11 1.88
CA SER A 115 -2.29 5.58 2.58
C SER A 115 -2.58 6.84 3.40
N ASN A 116 -1.83 7.00 4.49
CA ASN A 116 -1.77 8.24 5.27
C ASN A 116 -0.60 9.15 4.85
N ASP A 117 0.15 8.78 3.80
CA ASP A 117 1.20 9.65 3.28
C ASP A 117 0.60 10.69 2.31
N SER A 118 0.65 11.96 2.71
CA SER A 118 0.19 13.08 1.90
C SER A 118 1.03 13.32 0.65
N ASP A 119 2.28 12.85 0.62
CA ASP A 119 3.16 13.07 -0.52
C ASP A 119 2.71 12.29 -1.76
N LEU A 120 1.95 11.21 -1.58
CA LEU A 120 1.32 10.46 -2.67
C LEU A 120 0.27 11.26 -3.44
N THR A 121 -0.28 12.35 -2.87
CA THR A 121 -1.19 13.26 -3.59
C THR A 121 -0.53 13.96 -4.78
N ARG A 122 0.81 13.94 -4.85
CA ARG A 122 1.60 14.52 -5.93
C ARG A 122 1.63 13.63 -7.18
N VAL A 123 1.27 12.35 -7.05
CA VAL A 123 1.23 11.39 -8.15
C VAL A 123 -0.05 11.62 -8.95
N LYS A 124 0.10 11.98 -10.24
CA LYS A 124 -1.05 12.17 -11.14
C LYS A 124 -1.79 10.86 -11.37
N ASP A 125 -3.11 10.96 -11.55
CA ASP A 125 -4.03 9.84 -11.85
C ASP A 125 -4.13 8.75 -10.75
N LEU A 126 -3.48 8.95 -9.61
CA LEU A 126 -3.58 8.07 -8.45
C LEU A 126 -4.88 8.32 -7.70
N GLN A 127 -5.72 7.29 -7.58
CA GLN A 127 -6.83 7.30 -6.64
C GLN A 127 -6.29 7.03 -5.24
N LEU A 128 -6.43 8.00 -4.33
CA LEU A 128 -5.86 7.95 -2.99
C LEU A 128 -6.95 8.15 -1.93
N GLU A 129 -6.99 7.25 -0.94
CA GLU A 129 -7.82 7.39 0.26
C GLU A 129 -6.96 7.30 1.53
N ASN A 130 -7.41 7.99 2.58
CA ASN A 130 -6.79 7.87 3.90
C ASN A 130 -7.83 7.40 4.93
N TRP A 131 -7.72 6.16 5.39
CA TRP A 131 -8.66 5.57 6.35
C TRP A 131 -8.36 5.87 7.82
N LEU A 132 -7.26 6.57 8.14
CA LEU A 132 -6.93 6.92 9.54
C LEU A 132 -7.62 8.21 10.01
N VAL A 133 -7.90 9.13 9.09
CA VAL A 133 -8.44 10.47 9.39
C VAL A 133 -9.94 10.61 9.11
N VAL A 134 -10.57 9.59 8.53
CA VAL A 134 -12.03 9.50 8.31
C VAL A 134 -12.75 9.07 9.59
#